data_AF-A0A3D5GRX7-F1
#
_entry.id   AF-A0A3D5GRX7-F1
#
_cell.length_a   1.000
_cell.length_b   1.000
_cell.length_c   1.000
_cell.angle_alpha   90.00
_cell.angle_beta   90.00
_cell.angle_gamma   90.00
#
_symmetry.space_group_name_H-M   'P 1'
#
loop_
_entity.id
_entity.type
_entity.pdbx_description
1 polymer ?
#
loop_
_entity_poly.entity_id
_entity_poly.type
_entity_poly.pdbx_seq_one_letter_code
_entity_poly.pdbx_strand_id
1 'polypeptide(L)'
;MDPSQPVDYIARTTEQYSALGYDPYQWARRPTPPAWVPIDKPLSESTILLVGSGGAYREGQVAFHWNDDTGIRHIPTDQPASDVRVTHFAYDLEPARSDPNI
;
A
#
# COMPACT_ATOMS: atom_id res chain seq x y z
N MET A 1 -23.37 6.47 -11.01
CA MET A 1 -22.82 6.36 -9.64
C MET A 1 -22.73 7.77 -9.09
N ASP A 2 -23.41 8.04 -8.00
CA ASP A 2 -23.26 9.30 -7.27
C ASP A 2 -21.87 9.28 -6.59
N PRO A 3 -20.96 10.22 -6.91
CA PRO A 3 -19.62 10.25 -6.33
C PRO A 3 -19.62 10.55 -4.82
N SER A 4 -20.75 10.96 -4.24
CA SER A 4 -20.89 11.22 -2.80
C SER A 4 -21.21 9.99 -1.96
N GLN A 5 -21.59 8.86 -2.58
CA GLN A 5 -21.86 7.64 -1.83
C GLN A 5 -20.59 6.83 -1.56
N PRO A 6 -20.39 6.31 -0.33
CA PRO A 6 -19.27 5.43 -0.03
C PRO A 6 -19.25 4.20 -0.94
N VAL A 7 -18.07 3.86 -1.45
CA VAL A 7 -17.87 2.63 -2.22
C VAL A 7 -17.87 1.44 -1.27
N ASP A 8 -18.71 0.43 -1.54
CA ASP A 8 -18.60 -0.88 -0.87
C ASP A 8 -17.37 -1.63 -1.41
N TYR A 9 -16.22 -1.35 -0.80
CA TYR A 9 -14.94 -1.93 -1.21
C TYR A 9 -14.91 -3.45 -1.06
N ILE A 10 -15.65 -4.02 -0.10
CA ILE A 10 -15.65 -5.48 0.11
C ILE A 10 -16.39 -6.17 -1.02
N ALA A 11 -17.60 -5.70 -1.34
CA ALA A 11 -18.37 -6.24 -2.46
C ALA A 11 -17.63 -6.04 -3.79
N ARG A 12 -17.15 -4.82 -4.05
CA ARG A 12 -16.41 -4.48 -5.28
C ARG A 12 -15.15 -5.34 -5.47
N THR A 13 -14.37 -5.54 -4.41
CA THR A 13 -13.16 -6.38 -4.49
C THR A 13 -13.51 -7.84 -4.77
N THR A 14 -14.59 -8.33 -4.15
CA THR A 14 -15.07 -9.70 -4.36
C THR A 14 -15.49 -9.93 -5.81
N GLU A 15 -16.28 -9.00 -6.38
CA GLU A 15 -16.69 -9.04 -7.78
C GLU A 15 -15.50 -8.98 -8.73
N GLN A 16 -14.52 -8.10 -8.46
CA GLN A 16 -13.33 -7.94 -9.29
C GLN A 16 -12.47 -9.21 -9.31
N TYR A 17 -12.23 -9.84 -8.15
CA TYR A 17 -11.44 -11.07 -8.08
C TYR A 17 -12.15 -12.22 -8.82
N SER A 18 -13.46 -12.36 -8.63
CA SER A 18 -14.29 -13.33 -9.34
C SER A 18 -14.24 -13.15 -10.86
N ALA A 19 -14.35 -11.92 -11.35
CA ALA A 19 -14.27 -11.60 -12.78
C ALA A 19 -12.91 -11.94 -13.41
N LEU A 20 -11.84 -11.93 -12.62
CA LEU A 20 -10.49 -12.30 -13.04
C LEU A 20 -10.18 -13.81 -12.87
N GLY A 21 -11.13 -14.60 -12.36
CA GLY A 21 -10.96 -16.03 -12.14
C GLY A 21 -10.10 -16.39 -10.92
N TYR A 22 -9.89 -15.46 -10.00
CA TYR A 22 -9.19 -15.70 -8.74
C TYR A 22 -10.15 -16.20 -7.66
N ASP A 23 -9.61 -16.93 -6.68
CA ASP A 23 -10.34 -17.23 -5.45
C ASP A 23 -10.75 -15.92 -4.72
N PRO A 24 -11.87 -15.93 -3.98
CA PRO A 24 -12.30 -14.75 -3.23
C PRO A 24 -11.20 -14.26 -2.28
N TYR A 25 -10.98 -12.95 -2.25
CA TYR A 25 -10.02 -12.35 -1.33
C TYR A 25 -10.34 -12.71 0.12
N GLN A 26 -9.36 -13.27 0.83
CA GLN A 26 -9.52 -13.71 2.20
C GLN A 26 -9.26 -12.55 3.17
N TRP A 27 -10.34 -11.94 3.64
CA TRP A 27 -10.26 -10.87 4.63
C TRP A 27 -9.76 -11.38 5.98
N ALA A 28 -8.74 -10.72 6.52
CA ALA A 28 -8.32 -10.96 7.90
C ALA A 28 -9.42 -10.54 8.88
N ARG A 29 -9.96 -11.51 9.64
CA ARG A 29 -10.93 -11.25 10.71
C ARG A 29 -10.23 -11.24 12.06
N ARG A 30 -10.23 -10.09 12.73
CA ARG A 30 -9.70 -9.93 14.10
C ARG A 30 -10.87 -9.65 15.04
N PRO A 31 -11.42 -10.67 15.72
CA PRO A 31 -12.62 -10.50 16.55
C PRO A 31 -12.36 -9.69 17.82
N THR A 32 -11.10 -9.58 18.23
CA THR A 32 -10.67 -8.81 19.40
C THR A 32 -9.92 -7.56 18.97
N PRO A 33 -10.12 -6.42 19.66
CA PRO A 33 -9.28 -5.25 19.48
C PRO A 33 -7.80 -5.61 19.72
N PRO A 34 -6.86 -5.04 18.96
CA PRO A 34 -5.44 -5.20 19.27
C PRO A 34 -5.12 -4.52 20.61
N ALA A 35 -4.04 -4.95 21.25
CA ALA A 35 -3.59 -4.41 22.53
C ALA A 35 -2.96 -3.01 22.34
N TRP A 36 -3.79 -2.01 22.08
CA TRP A 36 -3.35 -0.63 21.95
C TRP A 36 -2.67 -0.16 23.24
N VAL A 37 -1.52 0.49 23.09
CA VAL A 37 -0.76 1.08 24.20
C VAL A 37 -0.68 2.59 23.95
N PRO A 38 -0.97 3.44 24.96
CA PRO A 38 -0.77 4.87 24.84
C PRO A 38 0.69 5.22 24.51
N ILE A 39 0.90 6.27 23.71
CA ILE A 39 2.24 6.82 23.46
C ILE A 39 2.49 7.88 24.52
N ASP A 40 3.37 7.58 25.48
CA ASP A 40 3.71 8.50 26.57
C ASP A 40 4.75 9.56 26.16
N LYS A 41 5.48 9.33 25.07
CA LYS A 41 6.49 10.25 24.57
C LYS A 41 5.85 11.38 23.74
N PRO A 42 6.15 12.66 24.01
CA PRO A 42 5.67 13.76 23.17
C PRO A 42 6.04 13.56 21.70
N LEU A 43 5.13 13.91 20.79
CA LEU A 43 5.36 13.80 19.35
C LEU A 43 6.58 14.64 18.90
N SER A 44 6.76 15.82 19.50
CA SER A 44 7.90 16.72 19.25
C SER A 44 9.26 16.10 19.59
N GLU A 45 9.29 15.06 20.43
CA GLU A 45 10.51 14.35 20.81
C GLU A 45 10.65 13.01 20.06
N SER A 46 9.64 12.62 19.30
CA SER A 46 9.55 11.31 18.66
C SER A 46 10.17 11.31 17.26
N THR A 47 10.79 10.19 16.89
CA THR A 47 11.17 9.92 15.50
C THR A 47 10.04 9.13 14.85
N ILE A 48 9.50 9.65 13.75
CA ILE A 48 8.38 9.02 13.03
C ILE A 48 8.90 8.27 11.82
N LEU A 49 8.49 7.01 11.71
CA LEU A 49 8.69 6.18 10.53
C LEU A 49 7.34 5.97 9.86
N LEU A 50 7.28 6.24 8.55
CA LEU A 50 6.16 5.84 7.71
C LEU A 50 6.48 4.47 7.10
N VAL A 51 5.61 3.49 7.35
CA VAL A 51 5.72 2.15 6.76
C VAL A 51 4.52 1.93 5.85
N GLY A 52 4.79 1.73 4.57
CA GLY A 52 3.79 1.31 3.59
C GLY A 52 4.02 -0.14 3.17
N SER A 53 2.94 -0.89 2.97
CA SER A 53 2.99 -2.16 2.24
C SER A 53 2.60 -1.91 0.80
N GLY A 54 3.50 -2.18 -0.14
CA GLY A 54 3.27 -1.97 -1.56
C GLY A 54 4.54 -2.17 -2.37
N GLY A 55 4.42 -2.09 -3.69
CA GLY A 55 5.55 -2.35 -4.58
C GLY A 55 6.42 -1.15 -4.93
N ALA A 56 6.57 -0.20 -3.99
CA ALA A 56 7.41 0.98 -4.19
C ALA A 56 8.88 0.65 -3.91
N TYR A 57 9.77 1.07 -4.81
CA TYR A 57 11.22 0.95 -4.67
C TYR A 57 11.91 2.10 -5.43
N ARG A 58 13.17 2.37 -5.11
CA ARG A 58 13.98 3.37 -5.82
C ARG A 58 14.78 2.72 -6.95
N GLU A 59 15.04 3.47 -8.01
CA GLU A 59 16.07 3.13 -8.99
C GLU A 59 17.39 2.75 -8.30
N GLY A 60 18.03 1.67 -8.78
CA GLY A 60 19.23 1.08 -8.18
C GLY A 60 18.95 0.10 -7.04
N GLN A 61 17.73 0.06 -6.49
CA GLN A 61 17.32 -1.00 -5.56
C GLN A 61 16.86 -2.25 -6.31
N VAL A 62 16.84 -3.39 -5.60
CA VAL A 62 16.18 -4.61 -6.09
C VAL A 62 14.69 -4.31 -6.25
N ALA A 63 14.21 -4.44 -7.50
CA ALA A 63 12.81 -4.24 -7.85
C ALA A 63 11.91 -5.11 -6.99
N PHE A 64 10.73 -4.58 -6.66
CA PHE A 64 9.73 -5.34 -5.91
C PHE A 64 9.21 -6.51 -6.75
N HIS A 65 9.23 -7.71 -6.18
CA HIS A 65 8.58 -8.87 -6.79
C HIS A 65 7.14 -9.00 -6.30
N TRP A 66 6.18 -8.97 -7.22
CA TRP A 66 4.76 -8.92 -6.87
C TRP A 66 4.26 -10.15 -6.10
N ASN A 67 4.95 -11.28 -6.18
CA ASN A 67 4.62 -12.50 -5.44
C ASN A 67 5.63 -12.72 -4.31
N ASP A 68 5.17 -12.67 -3.06
CA ASP A 68 5.94 -13.02 -1.85
C ASP A 68 7.25 -12.22 -1.60
N ASP A 69 7.37 -10.99 -2.11
CA ASP A 69 8.48 -10.12 -1.69
C ASP A 69 8.27 -9.62 -0.25
N THR A 70 9.13 -10.09 0.64
CA THR A 70 9.14 -9.76 2.08
C THR A 70 10.23 -8.76 2.45
N GLY A 71 10.98 -8.24 1.47
CA GLY A 71 12.10 -7.34 1.72
C GLY A 71 11.67 -5.90 1.96
N ILE A 72 12.47 -5.17 2.74
CA ILE A 72 12.21 -3.78 3.10
C ILE A 72 13.03 -2.86 2.21
N ARG A 73 12.39 -1.86 1.59
CA ARG A 73 13.05 -0.80 0.83
C ARG A 73 12.97 0.49 1.62
N HIS A 74 14.13 1.08 1.90
CA HIS A 74 14.19 2.41 2.50
C HIS A 74 14.15 3.46 1.40
N ILE A 75 13.17 4.35 1.46
CA ILE A 75 12.99 5.46 0.52
C ILE A 75 13.24 6.76 1.31
N PRO A 76 14.29 7.52 0.99
CA PRO A 76 14.55 8.80 1.64
C PRO A 76 13.40 9.78 1.37
N THR A 77 12.85 10.36 2.43
CA THR A 77 11.73 11.32 2.34
C THR A 77 12.19 12.73 1.97
N ASP A 78 13.49 12.98 1.98
CA ASP A 78 14.12 14.28 1.70
C ASP A 78 14.52 14.44 0.22
N GLN A 79 14.27 13.43 -0.61
CA GLN A 79 14.59 13.43 -2.03
C GLN A 79 13.33 13.47 -2.90
N PRO A 80 13.40 14.05 -4.11
CA PRO A 80 12.30 14.01 -5.06
C PRO A 80 11.89 12.57 -5.37
N ALA A 81 10.58 12.33 -5.49
CA ALA A 81 10.05 11.02 -5.84
C ALA A 81 10.36 10.59 -7.30
N SER A 82 11.11 11.37 -8.08
CA SER A 82 11.44 11.09 -9.49
C SER A 82 12.12 9.74 -9.71
N ASP A 83 12.83 9.24 -8.71
CA ASP A 83 13.57 7.97 -8.77
C ASP A 83 12.74 6.80 -8.22
N VAL A 84 11.55 7.07 -7.69
CA VAL A 84 10.64 6.05 -7.19
C VAL A 84 9.99 5.34 -8.37
N ARG A 85 9.86 4.03 -8.24
CA ARG A 85 9.22 3.12 -9.18
C ARG A 85 8.20 2.31 -8.39
N VAL A 86 7.10 1.95 -9.06
CA VAL A 86 6.02 1.15 -8.47
C VAL A 86 5.79 -0.09 -9.32
N THR A 87 5.63 -1.23 -8.67
CA THR A 87 5.19 -2.48 -9.29
C THR A 87 3.92 -2.98 -8.63
N HIS A 88 2.91 -3.32 -9.43
CA HIS A 88 1.69 -3.97 -8.97
C HIS A 88 1.19 -4.85 -10.11
N PHE A 89 0.69 -6.06 -9.79
CA PHE A 89 0.29 -7.02 -10.83
C PHE A 89 -1.10 -6.72 -11.42
N ALA A 90 -1.96 -6.04 -10.67
CA ALA A 90 -3.38 -5.88 -11.00
C ALA A 90 -3.83 -4.42 -11.25
N TYR A 91 -2.91 -3.45 -11.24
CA TYR A 91 -3.25 -2.04 -11.44
C TYR A 91 -2.51 -1.44 -12.63
N ASP A 92 -3.15 -0.45 -13.25
CA ASP A 92 -2.48 0.41 -14.22
C ASP A 92 -1.44 1.28 -13.51
N LEU A 93 -0.21 1.20 -13.99
CA LEU A 93 0.94 1.90 -13.43
C LEU A 93 1.23 3.21 -14.15
N GLU A 94 0.57 3.51 -15.28
CA GLU A 94 0.82 4.74 -16.04
C GLU A 94 0.68 6.02 -15.20
N PRO A 95 -0.37 6.19 -14.38
CA PRO A 95 -0.47 7.35 -13.51
C PRO A 95 0.70 7.41 -12.52
N ALA A 96 0.98 6.30 -11.81
CA ALA A 96 2.02 6.23 -10.79
C ALA A 96 3.45 6.38 -11.36
N ARG A 97 3.65 6.09 -12.64
CA ARG A 97 4.91 6.35 -13.35
C ARG A 97 5.09 7.82 -13.70
N SER A 98 3.99 8.52 -13.96
CA SER A 98 4.01 9.95 -14.31
C SER A 98 4.21 10.81 -13.07
N ASP A 99 3.56 10.45 -11.97
CA ASP A 99 3.77 11.05 -10.65
C ASP A 99 3.61 9.97 -9.56
N PRO A 100 4.72 9.56 -8.92
CA PRO A 100 4.67 8.57 -7.84
C PRO A 100 3.97 9.03 -6.55
N ASN A 101 3.54 10.30 -6.44
CA ASN A 101 2.91 10.85 -5.23
C ASN A 101 1.37 10.85 -5.26
N ILE A 102 0.74 10.32 -6.31
CA ILE A 102 -0.72 10.37 -6.54
C ILE A 102 -1.51 9.26 -5.84
#